data_AF-A0A4Q4ZRX7-F1
#
_entry.id   AF-A0A4Q4ZRX7-F1
#
_cell.length_a   1.000
_cell.length_b   1.000
_cell.length_c   1.000
_cell.angle_alpha   90.00
_cell.angle_beta   90.00
_cell.angle_gamma   90.00
#
_symmetry.space_group_name_H-M   'P 1'
#
loop_
_entity.id
_entity.type
_entity.pdbx_description
1 polymer ?
#
loop_
_entity_poly.entity_id
_entity_poly.type
_entity_poly.pdbx_seq_one_letter_code
_entity_poly.pdbx_strand_id
1 'polypeptide(L)'
;MATIVLGTAFGDEGKGKLVDILSRDVQLCARAQGGHNVVVDGVSYDFHRCHVITDLHICVDGLEEKELGGRNIGTTKRGIGPTYSSMASRNGITISEMFNEEVFERKLRNLAAGYKKRFGDLLEYDVEEELERFKKYRPDLANYVVDAVPLIADAQKKGSKILVEGCQAMMLDIKFGTYPFVTSSNTGIGGIFTGIAVAYRDPLTGATLESFPADIDLLERVEVVYHEMEGWNKPTTSAKAYYDLPKQARAYIEFIEEFVGVKVSWIGTGPGRDDMIFRGPKALNQG
;
A
#
# COMPACT_ATOMS: atom_id res chain seq x y z
N MET A 1 16.89 14.50 1.49
CA MET A 1 15.92 14.36 2.62
C MET A 1 14.77 13.48 2.13
N ALA A 2 14.26 12.55 2.94
CA ALA A 2 13.16 11.68 2.54
C ALA A 2 11.91 11.92 3.40
N THR A 3 10.75 12.06 2.75
CA THR A 3 9.43 12.19 3.37
C THR A 3 8.61 10.95 3.02
N ILE A 4 7.82 10.43 3.97
CA ILE A 4 7.04 9.20 3.79
C ILE A 4 5.57 9.51 4.07
N VAL A 5 4.67 9.01 3.22
CA VAL A 5 3.21 9.04 3.41
C VAL A 5 2.70 7.61 3.50
N LEU A 6 2.14 7.23 4.64
CA LEU A 6 1.50 5.93 4.90
C LEU A 6 0.03 6.13 5.28
N GLY A 7 -0.80 5.10 5.03
CA GLY A 7 -2.17 5.03 5.54
C GLY A 7 -2.17 4.32 6.88
N THR A 8 -2.96 4.80 7.83
CA THR A 8 -3.00 4.26 9.20
C THR A 8 -4.22 3.37 9.47
N ALA A 9 -5.23 3.39 8.59
CA ALA A 9 -6.48 2.66 8.76
C ALA A 9 -6.57 1.53 7.71
N PHE A 10 -7.70 1.43 7.00
CA PHE A 10 -8.02 0.37 6.03
C PHE A 10 -7.92 0.84 4.56
N GLY A 11 -7.11 1.85 4.28
CA GLY A 11 -6.96 2.41 2.93
C GLY A 11 -7.86 3.62 2.68
N ASP A 12 -7.77 4.17 1.48
CA ASP A 12 -8.55 5.31 0.97
C ASP A 12 -8.61 6.57 1.87
N GLU A 13 -7.65 6.75 2.78
CA GLU A 13 -7.54 7.93 3.67
C GLU A 13 -7.10 9.22 2.94
N GLY A 14 -7.26 9.30 1.61
CA GLY A 14 -6.87 10.46 0.82
C GLY A 14 -5.36 10.64 0.61
N LYS A 15 -4.53 9.62 0.88
CA LYS A 15 -3.06 9.66 0.71
C LYS A 15 -2.60 10.31 -0.59
N GLY A 16 -3.21 9.94 -1.71
CA GLY A 16 -2.87 10.47 -3.05
C GLY A 16 -2.98 12.00 -3.13
N LYS A 17 -3.91 12.63 -2.39
CA LYS A 17 -4.02 14.09 -2.29
C LYS A 17 -2.83 14.70 -1.56
N LEU A 18 -2.42 14.10 -0.44
CA LEU A 18 -1.25 14.56 0.31
C LEU A 18 0.04 14.33 -0.49
N VAL A 19 0.17 13.20 -1.18
CA VAL A 19 1.27 12.90 -2.10
C VAL A 19 1.34 13.93 -3.23
N ASP A 20 0.21 14.29 -3.87
CA ASP A 20 0.14 15.31 -4.91
C ASP A 20 0.42 16.74 -4.40
N ILE A 21 0.16 17.04 -3.12
CA ILE A 21 0.58 18.32 -2.52
C ILE A 21 2.10 18.32 -2.30
N LEU A 22 2.64 17.27 -1.68
CA LEU A 22 4.06 17.16 -1.33
C LEU A 22 4.97 16.95 -2.56
N SER A 23 4.46 16.35 -3.64
CA SER A 23 5.24 16.04 -4.84
C SER A 23 5.72 17.28 -5.60
N ARG A 24 5.07 18.44 -5.42
CA ARG A 24 5.48 19.73 -6.01
C ARG A 24 6.89 20.16 -5.62
N ASP A 25 7.34 19.74 -4.44
CA ASP A 25 8.61 20.15 -3.85
C ASP A 25 9.68 19.05 -3.89
N VAL A 26 9.45 17.90 -4.57
CA VAL A 26 10.39 16.77 -4.60
C VAL A 26 10.78 16.38 -6.02
N GLN A 27 12.03 15.92 -6.19
CA GLN A 27 12.56 15.48 -7.48
C GLN A 27 12.32 13.99 -7.77
N LEU A 28 11.92 13.22 -6.76
CA LEU A 28 11.68 11.78 -6.87
C LEU A 28 10.53 11.36 -5.95
N CYS A 29 9.52 10.70 -6.49
CA CYS A 29 8.40 10.12 -5.73
C CYS A 29 8.31 8.61 -5.99
N ALA A 30 8.65 7.77 -5.01
CA ALA A 30 8.69 6.31 -5.16
C ALA A 30 7.52 5.63 -4.44
N ARG A 31 6.87 4.65 -5.09
CA ARG A 31 5.91 3.76 -4.44
C ARG A 31 6.63 2.52 -3.90
N ALA A 32 6.48 2.27 -2.60
CA ALA A 32 7.26 1.24 -1.92
C ALA A 32 6.65 -0.16 -1.99
N GLN A 33 5.33 -0.30 -2.20
CA GLN A 33 4.61 -1.57 -2.17
C GLN A 33 3.23 -1.44 -2.85
N GLY A 34 2.60 -2.56 -3.22
CA GLY A 34 1.27 -2.57 -3.88
C GLY A 34 1.32 -2.20 -5.37
N GLY A 35 2.45 -2.49 -6.03
CA GLY A 35 2.87 -1.87 -7.28
C GLY A 35 4.05 -0.93 -7.01
N HIS A 36 5.08 -0.99 -7.84
CA HIS A 36 6.41 -0.47 -7.49
C HIS A 36 6.98 0.36 -8.65
N ASN A 37 6.51 1.61 -8.73
CA ASN A 37 6.97 2.60 -9.68
C ASN A 37 7.56 3.83 -8.97
N VAL A 38 8.38 4.60 -9.69
CA VAL A 38 8.93 5.88 -9.25
C VAL A 38 8.64 6.95 -10.30
N VAL A 39 8.22 8.13 -9.85
CA VAL A 39 8.09 9.31 -10.71
C VAL A 39 9.32 10.19 -10.50
N VAL A 40 10.03 10.47 -11.59
CA VAL A 40 11.20 11.38 -11.65
C VAL A 40 10.87 12.46 -12.67
N ASP A 41 10.90 13.72 -12.26
CA ASP A 41 10.61 14.89 -13.10
C ASP A 41 9.30 14.77 -13.93
N GLY A 42 8.30 14.08 -13.39
CA GLY A 42 6.99 13.86 -14.02
C GLY A 42 6.86 12.59 -14.88
N VAL A 43 7.95 11.86 -15.11
CA VAL A 43 7.95 10.58 -15.85
C VAL A 43 7.93 9.40 -14.88
N SER A 44 7.02 8.44 -15.09
CA SER A 44 6.94 7.22 -14.29
C SER A 44 7.87 6.14 -14.83
N TYR A 45 8.58 5.47 -13.93
CA TYR A 45 9.48 4.35 -14.21
C TYR A 45 9.18 3.18 -13.26
N ASP A 46 9.29 1.94 -13.73
CA ASP A 46 9.19 0.73 -12.92
C ASP A 46 10.58 0.20 -12.53
N PHE A 47 10.70 -0.43 -11.36
CA PHE A 47 11.99 -1.02 -10.97
C PHE A 47 12.17 -2.44 -11.53
N HIS A 48 13.33 -2.73 -12.12
CA HIS A 48 13.62 -4.04 -12.74
C HIS A 48 13.45 -5.28 -11.83
N ARG A 49 13.46 -5.13 -10.49
CA ARG A 49 13.28 -6.24 -9.53
C ARG A 49 11.82 -6.52 -9.15
N CYS A 50 10.89 -5.70 -9.62
CA CYS A 50 9.47 -5.85 -9.31
C CYS A 50 8.94 -7.13 -9.95
N HIS A 51 8.00 -7.78 -9.27
CA HIS A 51 7.31 -8.93 -9.82
C HIS A 51 6.23 -8.48 -10.80
N VAL A 52 6.12 -9.19 -11.92
CA VAL A 52 5.15 -8.95 -12.97
C VAL A 52 3.85 -9.65 -12.60
N ILE A 53 2.77 -8.86 -12.49
CA ILE A 53 1.40 -9.40 -12.51
C ILE A 53 1.11 -9.80 -13.96
N THR A 54 0.58 -11.01 -14.14
CA THR A 54 0.21 -11.57 -15.45
C THR A 54 -1.28 -11.89 -15.46
N ASP A 55 -1.87 -12.04 -16.63
CA ASP A 55 -3.29 -12.37 -16.78
C ASP A 55 -3.62 -13.72 -16.11
N LEU A 56 -2.67 -14.66 -16.10
CA LEU A 56 -2.73 -15.87 -15.29
C LEU A 56 -2.97 -15.58 -13.79
N HIS A 57 -2.23 -14.63 -13.21
CA HIS A 57 -2.42 -14.26 -11.80
C HIS A 57 -3.81 -13.62 -11.56
N ILE A 58 -4.33 -12.86 -12.53
CA ILE A 58 -5.69 -12.27 -12.47
C ILE A 58 -6.76 -13.37 -12.50
N CYS A 59 -6.64 -14.34 -13.41
CA CYS A 59 -7.55 -15.49 -13.46
C CYS A 59 -7.51 -16.31 -12.16
N VAL A 60 -6.32 -16.56 -11.60
CA VAL A 60 -6.16 -17.28 -10.33
C VAL A 60 -6.82 -16.53 -9.16
N ASP A 61 -6.61 -15.22 -9.03
CA ASP A 61 -7.22 -14.37 -7.98
C ASP A 61 -8.77 -14.47 -8.01
N GLY A 62 -9.34 -14.44 -9.22
CA GLY A 62 -10.77 -14.64 -9.44
C GLY A 62 -11.29 -16.05 -9.19
N LEU A 63 -10.44 -17.08 -9.23
CA LEU A 63 -10.78 -18.47 -8.89
C LEU A 63 -10.67 -18.74 -7.38
N GLU A 64 -9.61 -18.25 -6.73
CA GLU A 64 -9.43 -18.37 -5.27
C GLU A 64 -10.60 -17.70 -4.52
N GLU A 65 -11.04 -16.52 -4.95
CA GLU A 65 -12.25 -15.86 -4.43
C GLU A 65 -13.55 -16.68 -4.63
N LYS A 66 -13.64 -17.51 -5.67
CA LYS A 66 -14.79 -18.39 -5.90
C LYS A 66 -14.75 -19.64 -5.01
N GLU A 67 -13.56 -20.21 -4.77
CA GLU A 67 -13.38 -21.37 -3.88
C GLU A 67 -13.82 -21.07 -2.43
N LEU A 68 -13.71 -19.82 -1.99
CA LEU A 68 -14.09 -19.38 -0.63
C LEU A 68 -15.60 -19.44 -0.32
N GLY A 69 -16.45 -19.66 -1.33
CA GLY A 69 -17.83 -20.13 -1.15
C GLY A 69 -18.74 -19.23 -0.30
N GLY A 70 -18.45 -17.92 -0.21
CA GLY A 70 -19.18 -16.96 0.63
C GLY A 70 -18.35 -16.38 1.78
N ARG A 71 -17.16 -16.93 2.08
CA ARG A 71 -16.14 -16.32 2.96
C ARG A 71 -15.11 -15.52 2.15
N ASN A 72 -15.58 -14.79 1.15
CA ASN A 72 -14.74 -14.08 0.20
C ASN A 72 -13.90 -13.04 0.95
N ILE A 73 -12.62 -12.91 0.59
CA ILE A 73 -11.73 -11.87 1.12
C ILE A 73 -12.12 -10.50 0.54
N GLY A 74 -12.77 -10.47 -0.63
CA GLY A 74 -13.13 -9.24 -1.33
C GLY A 74 -11.92 -8.65 -2.06
N THR A 75 -11.11 -9.50 -2.69
CA THR A 75 -9.91 -9.05 -3.40
C THR A 75 -10.28 -8.10 -4.55
N THR A 76 -9.29 -7.27 -4.95
CA THR A 76 -9.48 -6.37 -6.10
C THR A 76 -9.57 -7.11 -7.45
N LYS A 77 -9.34 -8.44 -7.47
CA LYS A 77 -9.30 -9.30 -8.67
C LYS A 77 -8.32 -8.75 -9.71
N ARG A 78 -7.12 -8.42 -9.24
CA ARG A 78 -6.01 -7.85 -10.01
C ARG A 78 -4.74 -8.70 -9.93
N GLY A 79 -4.81 -9.93 -9.43
CA GLY A 79 -3.67 -10.84 -9.38
C GLY A 79 -2.63 -10.53 -8.30
N ILE A 80 -2.92 -9.59 -7.39
CA ILE A 80 -1.96 -9.14 -6.36
C ILE A 80 -1.57 -10.31 -5.45
N GLY A 81 -2.56 -11.01 -4.88
CA GLY A 81 -2.32 -12.15 -3.98
C GLY A 81 -1.53 -13.27 -4.65
N PRO A 82 -1.96 -13.79 -5.81
CA PRO A 82 -1.22 -14.79 -6.56
C PRO A 82 0.20 -14.36 -6.95
N THR A 83 0.42 -13.08 -7.29
CA THR A 83 1.78 -12.58 -7.63
C THR A 83 2.70 -12.56 -6.39
N TYR A 84 2.20 -12.12 -5.22
CA TYR A 84 2.94 -12.20 -3.97
C TYR A 84 3.17 -13.66 -3.51
N SER A 85 2.21 -14.56 -3.77
CA SER A 85 2.37 -16.00 -3.54
C SER A 85 3.47 -16.61 -4.42
N SER A 86 3.52 -16.24 -5.71
CA SER A 86 4.58 -16.64 -6.63
C SER A 86 5.96 -16.09 -6.23
N MET A 87 6.01 -14.84 -5.74
CA MET A 87 7.23 -14.25 -5.18
C MET A 87 7.73 -15.04 -3.95
N ALA A 88 6.86 -15.30 -2.96
CA ALA A 88 7.21 -16.06 -1.77
C ALA A 88 7.64 -17.51 -2.09
N SER A 89 6.97 -18.11 -3.09
CA SER A 89 7.31 -19.43 -3.64
C SER A 89 8.59 -19.46 -4.47
N ARG A 90 9.18 -18.29 -4.78
CA ARG A 90 10.40 -18.11 -5.61
C ARG A 90 10.26 -18.65 -7.05
N ASN A 91 9.03 -18.77 -7.54
CA ASN A 91 8.71 -19.17 -8.93
C ASN A 91 8.12 -18.01 -9.77
N GLY A 92 7.84 -16.87 -9.14
CA GLY A 92 7.39 -15.65 -9.81
C GLY A 92 8.37 -15.07 -10.83
N ILE A 93 7.86 -14.16 -11.65
CA ILE A 93 8.57 -13.50 -12.76
C ILE A 93 8.88 -12.06 -12.35
N THR A 94 10.13 -11.63 -12.51
CA THR A 94 10.51 -10.21 -12.33
C THR A 94 10.53 -9.44 -13.65
N ILE A 95 10.44 -8.11 -13.61
CA ILE A 95 10.57 -7.24 -14.79
C ILE A 95 11.90 -7.48 -15.53
N SER A 96 13.00 -7.67 -14.80
CA SER A 96 14.31 -8.02 -15.38
C SER A 96 14.29 -9.33 -16.16
N GLU A 97 13.49 -10.31 -15.73
CA GLU A 97 13.33 -11.60 -16.40
C GLU A 97 12.33 -11.54 -17.55
N MET A 98 11.34 -10.64 -17.48
CA MET A 98 10.36 -10.40 -18.54
C MET A 98 11.01 -9.98 -19.87
N PHE A 99 12.11 -9.24 -19.84
CA PHE A 99 12.88 -8.86 -21.04
C PHE A 99 13.68 -10.01 -21.66
N ASN A 100 13.93 -11.10 -20.93
CA ASN A 100 14.52 -12.31 -21.49
C ASN A 100 13.39 -13.25 -21.92
N GLU A 101 13.10 -13.30 -23.22
CA GLU A 101 11.93 -14.00 -23.75
C GLU A 101 11.91 -15.49 -23.38
N GLU A 102 13.05 -16.19 -23.47
CA GLU A 102 13.17 -17.60 -23.12
C GLU A 102 12.92 -17.86 -21.63
N VAL A 103 13.42 -16.98 -20.74
CA VAL A 103 13.21 -17.08 -19.29
C VAL A 103 11.75 -16.78 -18.94
N PHE A 104 11.18 -15.73 -19.53
CA PHE A 104 9.79 -15.34 -19.34
C PHE A 104 8.85 -16.46 -19.76
N GLU A 105 9.01 -16.97 -21.00
CA GLU A 105 8.19 -18.05 -21.54
C GLU A 105 8.27 -19.30 -20.68
N ARG A 106 9.48 -19.76 -20.35
CA ARG A 106 9.69 -20.93 -19.49
C ARG A 106 9.01 -20.77 -18.12
N LYS A 107 9.14 -19.59 -17.49
CA LYS A 107 8.49 -19.34 -16.18
C LYS A 107 6.97 -19.27 -16.30
N LEU A 108 6.43 -18.56 -17.29
CA LEU A 108 4.99 -18.39 -17.47
C LEU A 108 4.30 -19.74 -17.78
N ARG A 109 4.88 -20.55 -18.67
CA ARG A 109 4.40 -21.92 -18.95
C ARG A 109 4.45 -22.81 -17.70
N ASN A 110 5.50 -22.72 -16.89
CA ASN A 110 5.61 -23.48 -15.64
C ASN A 110 4.57 -23.05 -14.59
N LEU A 111 4.31 -21.74 -14.45
CA LEU A 111 3.25 -21.21 -13.58
C LEU A 111 1.87 -21.69 -14.07
N ALA A 112 1.58 -21.57 -15.37
CA ALA A 112 0.33 -21.99 -15.97
C ALA A 112 0.08 -23.50 -15.76
N ALA A 113 1.10 -24.34 -16.01
CA ALA A 113 1.02 -25.77 -15.75
C ALA A 113 0.84 -26.10 -14.26
N GLY A 114 1.42 -25.31 -13.36
CA GLY A 114 1.23 -25.41 -11.91
C GLY A 114 -0.22 -25.12 -11.49
N TYR A 115 -0.77 -23.99 -11.93
CA TYR A 115 -2.15 -23.63 -11.62
C TYR A 115 -3.19 -24.52 -12.33
N LYS A 116 -2.90 -25.02 -13.55
CA LYS A 116 -3.74 -26.00 -14.24
C LYS A 116 -3.86 -27.31 -13.46
N LYS A 117 -2.81 -27.74 -12.73
CA LYS A 117 -2.88 -28.90 -11.81
C LYS A 117 -3.74 -28.65 -10.58
N ARG A 118 -3.87 -27.39 -10.12
CA ARG A 118 -4.72 -27.01 -8.98
C ARG A 118 -6.19 -26.87 -9.37
N PHE A 119 -6.47 -26.09 -10.41
CA PHE A 119 -7.83 -25.69 -10.77
C PHE A 119 -8.46 -26.52 -11.91
N GLY A 120 -7.67 -27.38 -12.58
CA GLY A 120 -8.16 -28.21 -13.68
C GLY A 120 -8.77 -27.37 -14.80
N ASP A 121 -9.95 -27.75 -15.26
CA ASP A 121 -10.66 -27.07 -16.35
C ASP A 121 -11.39 -25.78 -15.95
N LEU A 122 -11.35 -25.40 -14.67
CA LEU A 122 -11.80 -24.07 -14.22
C LEU A 122 -10.78 -22.96 -14.58
N LEU A 123 -9.52 -23.30 -14.85
CA LEU A 123 -8.53 -22.35 -15.33
C LEU A 123 -8.64 -22.17 -16.85
N GLU A 124 -9.45 -21.20 -17.24
CA GLU A 124 -9.48 -20.63 -18.59
C GLU A 124 -8.37 -19.56 -18.70
N TYR A 125 -7.30 -19.90 -19.42
CA TYR A 125 -6.14 -19.04 -19.64
C TYR A 125 -5.38 -19.47 -20.89
N ASP A 126 -5.09 -18.52 -21.79
CA ASP A 126 -4.27 -18.74 -22.99
C ASP A 126 -2.85 -18.17 -22.76
N VAL A 127 -1.87 -19.08 -22.72
CA VAL A 127 -0.46 -18.72 -22.53
C VAL A 127 0.18 -18.15 -23.79
N GLU A 128 -0.26 -18.56 -24.99
CA GLU A 128 0.31 -18.04 -26.25
C GLU A 128 -0.16 -16.60 -26.48
N GLU A 129 -1.42 -16.31 -26.18
CA GLU A 129 -1.98 -14.97 -26.31
C GLU A 129 -1.24 -13.95 -25.42
N GLU A 130 -0.94 -14.31 -24.16
CA GLU A 130 -0.16 -13.47 -23.26
C GLU A 130 1.30 -13.32 -23.74
N LEU A 131 1.94 -14.40 -24.22
CA LEU A 131 3.31 -14.32 -24.77
C LEU A 131 3.39 -13.36 -25.97
N GLU A 132 2.40 -13.39 -26.87
CA GLU A 132 2.29 -12.46 -28.01
C GLU A 132 1.99 -11.01 -27.59
N ARG A 133 1.23 -10.80 -26.50
CA ARG A 133 1.08 -9.46 -25.90
C ARG A 133 2.42 -8.92 -25.40
N PHE A 134 3.18 -9.72 -24.63
CA PHE A 134 4.46 -9.26 -24.07
C PHE A 134 5.55 -8.98 -25.12
N LYS A 135 5.54 -9.67 -26.28
CA LYS A 135 6.41 -9.30 -27.41
C LYS A 135 6.20 -7.86 -27.88
N LYS A 136 4.97 -7.34 -27.80
CA LYS A 136 4.61 -5.96 -28.16
C LYS A 136 4.90 -4.97 -27.05
N TYR A 137 4.77 -5.37 -25.79
CA TYR A 137 5.00 -4.48 -24.63
C TYR A 137 6.48 -4.26 -24.30
N ARG A 138 7.37 -5.24 -24.52
CA ARG A 138 8.80 -5.14 -24.19
C ARG A 138 9.49 -3.89 -24.77
N PRO A 139 9.37 -3.55 -26.07
CA PRO A 139 10.06 -2.38 -26.63
C PRO A 139 9.66 -1.06 -25.97
N ASP A 140 8.38 -0.89 -25.66
CA ASP A 140 7.85 0.32 -25.03
C ASP A 140 8.28 0.40 -23.56
N LEU A 141 8.07 -0.69 -22.80
CA LEU A 141 8.40 -0.79 -21.37
C LEU A 141 9.90 -0.61 -21.09
N ALA A 142 10.79 -0.98 -22.02
CA ALA A 142 12.24 -0.82 -21.84
C ALA A 142 12.67 0.63 -21.55
N ASN A 143 11.93 1.62 -22.05
CA ASN A 143 12.20 3.04 -21.81
C ASN A 143 11.84 3.51 -20.39
N TYR A 144 11.04 2.71 -19.68
CA TYR A 144 10.49 3.04 -18.37
C TYR A 144 11.06 2.14 -17.25
N VAL A 145 12.00 1.24 -17.52
CA VAL A 145 12.55 0.34 -16.48
C VAL A 145 13.93 0.79 -16.00
N VAL A 146 14.08 0.91 -14.68
CA VAL A 146 15.32 1.41 -14.04
C VAL A 146 15.81 0.53 -12.88
N ASP A 147 17.08 0.70 -12.49
CA ASP A 147 17.58 0.19 -11.22
C ASP A 147 17.33 1.22 -10.10
N ALA A 148 16.47 0.83 -9.15
CA ALA A 148 16.14 1.61 -7.97
C ALA A 148 17.37 1.99 -7.14
N VAL A 149 18.35 1.08 -7.03
CA VAL A 149 19.48 1.23 -6.10
C VAL A 149 20.42 2.38 -6.52
N PRO A 150 20.98 2.44 -7.75
CA PRO A 150 21.78 3.57 -8.18
C PRO A 150 20.95 4.84 -8.35
N LEU A 151 19.67 4.76 -8.76
CA LEU A 151 18.80 5.93 -8.89
C LEU A 151 18.58 6.63 -7.53
N ILE A 152 18.21 5.88 -6.50
CA ILE A 152 18.00 6.40 -5.14
C ILE A 152 19.34 6.86 -4.54
N ALA A 153 20.43 6.11 -4.75
CA ALA A 153 21.75 6.49 -4.25
C ALA A 153 22.29 7.78 -4.91
N ASP A 154 22.03 7.99 -6.20
CA ASP A 154 22.36 9.23 -6.91
C ASP A 154 21.50 10.41 -6.42
N ALA A 155 20.19 10.22 -6.27
CA ALA A 155 19.29 11.22 -5.68
C ALA A 155 19.72 11.60 -4.25
N GLN A 156 20.17 10.62 -3.44
CA GLN A 156 20.74 10.87 -2.10
C GLN A 156 22.04 11.68 -2.18
N LYS A 157 22.99 11.32 -3.06
CA LYS A 157 24.27 12.05 -3.26
C LYS A 157 24.05 13.49 -3.70
N LYS A 158 23.06 13.73 -4.57
CA LYS A 158 22.65 15.07 -5.05
C LYS A 158 21.90 15.89 -4.00
N GLY A 159 21.59 15.31 -2.84
CA GLY A 159 20.82 15.97 -1.79
C GLY A 159 19.34 16.16 -2.13
N SER A 160 18.82 15.47 -3.16
CA SER A 160 17.44 15.59 -3.63
C SER A 160 16.44 15.35 -2.49
N LYS A 161 15.28 16.00 -2.60
CA LYS A 161 14.12 15.66 -1.78
C LYS A 161 13.43 14.47 -2.43
N ILE A 162 13.15 13.46 -1.61
CA ILE A 162 12.54 12.19 -2.00
C ILE A 162 11.21 12.08 -1.25
N LEU A 163 10.14 11.70 -1.95
CA LEU A 163 8.86 11.32 -1.37
C LEU A 163 8.67 9.81 -1.54
N VAL A 164 8.13 9.15 -0.53
CA VAL A 164 7.76 7.73 -0.58
C VAL A 164 6.27 7.58 -0.31
N GLU A 165 5.55 7.03 -1.27
CA GLU A 165 4.14 6.66 -1.14
C GLU A 165 4.01 5.20 -0.69
N GLY A 166 3.35 4.99 0.45
CA GLY A 166 2.78 3.69 0.81
C GLY A 166 1.42 3.52 0.15
N CYS A 167 1.22 2.41 -0.57
CA CYS A 167 -0.12 1.98 -0.99
C CYS A 167 -0.90 1.42 0.22
N GLN A 168 -2.20 1.11 0.05
CA GLN A 168 -3.12 0.63 1.10
C GLN A 168 -2.90 1.35 2.45
N ALA A 169 -2.87 0.63 3.58
CA ALA A 169 -2.71 1.17 4.91
C ALA A 169 -2.36 0.09 5.94
N MET A 170 -1.94 0.50 7.14
CA MET A 170 -1.50 -0.37 8.24
C MET A 170 -2.47 -1.54 8.54
N MET A 171 -3.78 -1.31 8.56
CA MET A 171 -4.76 -2.35 8.91
C MET A 171 -5.03 -3.34 7.78
N LEU A 172 -4.43 -3.12 6.61
CA LEU A 172 -4.39 -4.08 5.49
C LEU A 172 -3.01 -4.76 5.36
N ASP A 173 -2.07 -4.56 6.28
CA ASP A 173 -0.75 -5.22 6.27
C ASP A 173 -0.89 -6.74 6.44
N ILE A 174 -0.18 -7.54 5.64
CA ILE A 174 -0.22 -9.02 5.72
C ILE A 174 0.13 -9.58 7.12
N LYS A 175 0.86 -8.84 7.96
CA LYS A 175 1.27 -9.24 9.32
C LYS A 175 0.54 -8.52 10.46
N PHE A 176 0.05 -7.30 10.21
CA PHE A 176 -0.47 -6.41 11.27
C PHE A 176 -1.91 -5.95 11.03
N GLY A 177 -2.49 -6.28 9.88
CA GLY A 177 -3.89 -6.04 9.57
C GLY A 177 -4.84 -7.16 10.03
N THR A 178 -6.10 -7.02 9.64
CA THR A 178 -7.21 -7.96 9.95
C THR A 178 -7.12 -9.27 9.17
N TYR A 179 -6.04 -10.05 9.33
CA TYR A 179 -5.87 -11.30 8.58
C TYR A 179 -7.08 -12.25 8.76
N PRO A 180 -7.64 -12.86 7.69
CA PRO A 180 -7.16 -12.89 6.30
C PRO A 180 -7.63 -11.74 5.40
N PHE A 181 -8.45 -10.80 5.91
CA PHE A 181 -8.96 -9.63 5.18
C PHE A 181 -7.91 -8.52 5.02
N VAL A 182 -6.79 -8.84 4.36
CA VAL A 182 -5.60 -7.98 4.21
C VAL A 182 -5.03 -8.08 2.80
N THR A 183 -4.16 -7.13 2.40
CA THR A 183 -3.34 -7.31 1.19
C THR A 183 -2.19 -8.27 1.48
N SER A 184 -1.65 -8.93 0.46
CA SER A 184 -0.53 -9.87 0.57
C SER A 184 0.84 -9.19 0.69
N SER A 185 0.87 -7.93 1.11
CA SER A 185 2.06 -7.08 1.19
C SER A 185 2.20 -6.44 2.58
N ASN A 186 3.42 -6.03 2.94
CA ASN A 186 3.63 -5.17 4.10
C ASN A 186 3.36 -3.71 3.70
N THR A 187 2.38 -3.08 4.33
CA THR A 187 1.89 -1.73 4.02
C THR A 187 2.47 -0.67 4.95
N GLY A 188 2.98 -1.08 6.11
CA GLY A 188 3.60 -0.18 7.09
C GLY A 188 5.02 0.27 6.74
N ILE A 189 5.70 0.93 7.67
CA ILE A 189 7.10 1.36 7.49
C ILE A 189 8.07 0.19 7.26
N GLY A 190 7.70 -1.01 7.73
CA GLY A 190 8.37 -2.27 7.41
C GLY A 190 8.22 -2.69 5.92
N GLY A 191 7.23 -2.19 5.18
CA GLY A 191 7.19 -2.32 3.72
C GLY A 191 8.25 -1.49 3.00
N ILE A 192 8.76 -0.43 3.66
CA ILE A 192 9.75 0.50 3.10
C ILE A 192 11.19 0.10 3.49
N PHE A 193 11.38 -0.45 4.71
CA PHE A 193 12.71 -0.78 5.25
C PHE A 193 12.88 -2.21 5.80
N THR A 194 11.82 -3.03 5.84
CA THR A 194 11.78 -4.44 6.31
C THR A 194 12.19 -4.70 7.77
N GLY A 195 11.20 -4.59 8.69
CA GLY A 195 11.28 -4.89 10.15
C GLY A 195 10.84 -3.69 10.99
N ILE A 196 10.25 -3.76 12.19
CA ILE A 196 10.07 -4.81 13.24
C ILE A 196 8.73 -4.53 14.01
N ALA A 197 8.21 -5.50 14.78
CA ALA A 197 7.18 -5.30 15.83
C ALA A 197 7.64 -5.87 17.20
N VAL A 198 7.05 -5.46 18.32
CA VAL A 198 7.72 -5.56 19.65
C VAL A 198 7.09 -6.40 20.80
N ALA A 199 5.77 -6.66 20.95
CA ALA A 199 5.21 -7.73 21.84
C ALA A 199 3.66 -7.84 21.86
N TYR A 200 3.04 -9.04 21.88
CA TYR A 200 1.57 -9.22 22.06
C TYR A 200 1.07 -10.48 22.91
N ARG A 201 -0.07 -10.43 23.71
CA ARG A 201 -0.61 -11.41 24.74
C ARG A 201 -1.51 -12.53 24.22
N ASP A 202 -1.59 -13.57 25.04
CA ASP A 202 -2.66 -14.58 25.06
C ASP A 202 -3.58 -14.42 26.30
N PRO A 203 -4.91 -14.28 26.14
CA PRO A 203 -5.87 -14.16 27.24
C PRO A 203 -6.25 -15.49 27.94
N LEU A 204 -5.84 -16.68 27.45
CA LEU A 204 -5.99 -17.93 28.20
C LEU A 204 -4.92 -18.10 29.29
N THR A 205 -3.78 -17.40 29.18
CA THR A 205 -2.57 -17.65 29.99
C THR A 205 -1.94 -16.40 30.63
N GLY A 206 -1.99 -15.24 29.95
CA GLY A 206 -1.50 -13.95 30.44
C GLY A 206 0.02 -13.64 30.37
N ALA A 207 0.62 -13.43 29.17
CA ALA A 207 1.93 -12.75 28.91
C ALA A 207 1.92 -11.73 27.69
N THR A 208 2.23 -10.42 27.82
CA THR A 208 1.61 -9.09 27.32
C THR A 208 1.27 -8.69 25.84
N LEU A 209 0.07 -8.05 25.62
CA LEU A 209 -0.67 -7.53 24.42
C LEU A 209 -0.73 -6.01 24.57
N GLU A 210 -0.20 -5.29 23.60
CA GLU A 210 -0.22 -3.81 23.54
C GLU A 210 -0.86 -3.28 22.22
N SER A 211 -1.57 -4.10 21.42
CA SER A 211 -2.21 -3.69 20.14
C SER A 211 -3.37 -4.57 19.66
N PHE A 212 -3.84 -4.25 18.44
CA PHE A 212 -4.91 -4.87 17.66
C PHE A 212 -4.91 -6.42 17.62
N PRO A 213 -6.09 -7.09 17.74
CA PRO A 213 -6.19 -8.55 17.70
C PRO A 213 -5.83 -9.16 16.33
N ALA A 214 -4.99 -10.19 16.33
CA ALA A 214 -4.68 -11.01 15.15
C ALA A 214 -5.61 -12.23 14.99
N ASP A 215 -6.43 -12.55 16.00
CA ASP A 215 -7.45 -13.59 15.96
C ASP A 215 -8.78 -12.98 15.46
N ILE A 216 -9.30 -13.51 14.35
CA ILE A 216 -10.54 -13.07 13.71
C ILE A 216 -11.78 -13.36 14.56
N ASP A 217 -11.85 -14.53 15.21
CA ASP A 217 -12.99 -14.89 16.05
C ASP A 217 -13.02 -14.02 17.31
N LEU A 218 -11.84 -13.52 17.75
CA LEU A 218 -11.71 -12.51 18.80
C LEU A 218 -12.11 -11.13 18.30
N LEU A 219 -11.68 -10.74 17.09
CA LEU A 219 -12.02 -9.45 16.50
C LEU A 219 -13.53 -9.30 16.25
N GLU A 220 -14.22 -10.36 15.80
CA GLU A 220 -15.67 -10.34 15.58
C GLU A 220 -16.49 -10.21 16.88
N ARG A 221 -15.90 -10.51 18.05
CA ARG A 221 -16.57 -10.50 19.36
C ARG A 221 -16.11 -9.42 20.35
N VAL A 222 -15.13 -8.57 20.00
CA VAL A 222 -14.72 -7.46 20.87
C VAL A 222 -15.71 -6.29 20.79
N GLU A 223 -16.15 -5.82 21.95
CA GLU A 223 -16.93 -4.59 22.06
C GLU A 223 -15.99 -3.37 22.04
N VAL A 224 -16.27 -2.42 21.15
CA VAL A 224 -15.47 -1.19 21.03
C VAL A 224 -15.85 -0.22 22.15
N VAL A 225 -14.89 0.12 23.00
CA VAL A 225 -15.05 1.18 24.01
C VAL A 225 -14.79 2.54 23.35
N TYR A 226 -15.86 3.32 23.14
CA TYR A 226 -15.78 4.65 22.54
C TYR A 226 -15.47 5.74 23.57
N HIS A 227 -14.72 6.76 23.14
CA HIS A 227 -14.62 8.03 23.85
C HIS A 227 -15.62 9.02 23.21
N GLU A 228 -16.62 9.46 23.96
CA GLU A 228 -17.61 10.44 23.48
C GLU A 228 -17.07 11.87 23.57
N MET A 229 -17.25 12.64 22.49
CA MET A 229 -16.87 14.05 22.40
C MET A 229 -18.01 14.87 21.80
N GLU A 230 -18.10 16.16 22.16
CA GLU A 230 -19.05 17.07 21.50
C GLU A 230 -18.74 17.19 20.00
N GLY A 231 -19.72 16.85 19.16
CA GLY A 231 -19.64 17.11 17.71
C GLY A 231 -19.81 18.59 17.36
N TRP A 232 -19.51 18.94 16.10
CA TRP A 232 -19.75 20.28 15.55
C TRP A 232 -20.85 20.25 14.49
N ASN A 233 -21.79 21.19 14.57
CA ASN A 233 -22.83 21.39 13.55
C ASN A 233 -22.56 22.66 12.73
N LYS A 234 -21.32 22.77 12.23
CA LYS A 234 -20.82 23.89 11.40
C LYS A 234 -19.94 23.34 10.27
N PRO A 235 -19.98 23.90 9.05
CA PRO A 235 -19.12 23.44 7.96
C PRO A 235 -17.64 23.57 8.32
N THR A 236 -16.87 22.50 8.10
CA THR A 236 -15.41 22.53 8.06
C THR A 236 -14.88 22.55 6.62
N THR A 237 -15.76 22.43 5.63
CA THR A 237 -15.40 22.35 4.21
C THR A 237 -14.63 23.58 3.75
N SER A 238 -13.52 23.37 3.05
CA SER A 238 -12.64 24.40 2.51
C SER A 238 -12.02 25.37 3.52
N ALA A 239 -12.07 25.08 4.83
CA ALA A 239 -11.29 25.79 5.84
C ALA A 239 -9.78 25.72 5.51
N LYS A 240 -9.04 26.83 5.68
CA LYS A 240 -7.64 26.98 5.21
C LYS A 240 -6.64 27.20 6.35
N ALA A 241 -7.08 27.69 7.50
CA ALA A 241 -6.29 27.80 8.73
C ALA A 241 -6.89 26.96 9.87
N TYR A 242 -6.05 26.52 10.81
CA TYR A 242 -6.48 25.69 11.95
C TYR A 242 -7.60 26.36 12.77
N TYR A 243 -7.52 27.66 12.97
CA TYR A 243 -8.48 28.43 13.76
C TYR A 243 -9.80 28.74 13.03
N ASP A 244 -9.91 28.45 11.72
CA ASP A 244 -11.18 28.49 10.99
C ASP A 244 -12.11 27.33 11.42
N LEU A 245 -11.52 26.22 11.88
CA LEU A 245 -12.27 25.05 12.35
C LEU A 245 -13.05 25.37 13.64
N PRO A 246 -14.26 24.81 13.84
CA PRO A 246 -14.99 24.90 15.10
C PRO A 246 -14.14 24.42 16.29
N LYS A 247 -14.38 24.98 17.49
CA LYS A 247 -13.63 24.61 18.71
C LYS A 247 -13.66 23.10 18.97
N GLN A 248 -14.81 22.46 18.77
CA GLN A 248 -15.00 21.01 18.89
C GLN A 248 -14.15 20.22 17.88
N ALA A 249 -14.06 20.66 16.62
CA ALA A 249 -13.23 20.01 15.61
C ALA A 249 -11.72 20.11 15.94
N ARG A 250 -11.30 21.23 16.54
CA ARG A 250 -9.92 21.38 17.07
C ARG A 250 -9.66 20.47 18.27
N ALA A 251 -10.60 20.42 19.22
CA ALA A 251 -10.51 19.51 20.37
C ALA A 251 -10.43 18.02 19.95
N TYR A 252 -11.16 17.62 18.91
CA TYR A 252 -11.06 16.28 18.32
C TYR A 252 -9.67 15.99 17.72
N ILE A 253 -9.07 16.97 17.03
CA ILE A 253 -7.70 16.85 16.50
C ILE A 253 -6.69 16.77 17.65
N GLU A 254 -6.81 17.63 18.66
CA GLU A 254 -5.95 17.65 19.86
C GLU A 254 -6.04 16.34 20.65
N PHE A 255 -7.24 15.76 20.79
CA PHE A 255 -7.44 14.44 21.40
C PHE A 255 -6.73 13.33 20.61
N ILE A 256 -6.81 13.33 19.27
CA ILE A 256 -6.06 12.37 18.43
C ILE A 256 -4.54 12.54 18.64
N GLU A 257 -4.05 13.78 18.71
CA GLU A 257 -2.63 14.04 18.95
C GLU A 257 -2.14 13.51 20.31
N GLU A 258 -2.95 13.67 21.35
CA GLU A 258 -2.65 13.19 22.70
C GLU A 258 -2.73 11.66 22.78
N PHE A 259 -3.81 11.06 22.26
CA PHE A 259 -4.05 9.62 22.29
C PHE A 259 -3.02 8.83 21.46
N VAL A 260 -2.65 9.32 20.28
CA VAL A 260 -1.65 8.67 19.41
C VAL A 260 -0.21 9.07 19.76
N GLY A 261 -0.02 10.17 20.51
CA GLY A 261 1.30 10.73 20.83
C GLY A 261 2.01 11.39 19.64
N VAL A 262 1.30 11.70 18.55
CA VAL A 262 1.86 12.21 17.28
C VAL A 262 1.10 13.45 16.81
N LYS A 263 1.83 14.53 16.49
CA LYS A 263 1.24 15.80 16.04
C LYS A 263 0.71 15.75 14.59
N VAL A 264 -0.53 16.21 14.41
CA VAL A 264 -1.25 16.26 13.14
C VAL A 264 -0.81 17.49 12.34
N SER A 265 0.12 17.26 11.40
CA SER A 265 0.71 18.31 10.57
C SER A 265 -0.17 18.74 9.38
N TRP A 266 -1.07 17.86 8.91
CA TRP A 266 -1.92 18.08 7.73
C TRP A 266 -3.36 17.67 8.05
N ILE A 267 -4.34 18.51 7.72
CA ILE A 267 -5.77 18.26 7.98
C ILE A 267 -6.55 18.50 6.68
N GLY A 268 -7.18 17.44 6.16
CA GLY A 268 -8.04 17.53 4.98
C GLY A 268 -9.38 18.19 5.31
N THR A 269 -9.74 19.23 4.56
CA THR A 269 -10.99 19.99 4.72
C THR A 269 -11.93 19.84 3.52
N GLY A 270 -11.73 18.83 2.67
CA GLY A 270 -12.57 18.61 1.48
C GLY A 270 -11.87 17.75 0.43
N PRO A 271 -12.57 17.42 -0.68
CA PRO A 271 -12.00 16.63 -1.77
C PRO A 271 -11.07 17.44 -2.68
N GLY A 272 -11.27 18.75 -2.81
CA GLY A 272 -10.47 19.61 -3.70
C GLY A 272 -9.02 19.73 -3.21
N ARG A 273 -8.04 19.76 -4.14
CA ARG A 273 -6.59 19.75 -3.81
C ARG A 273 -6.22 20.76 -2.73
N ASP A 274 -6.72 21.99 -2.84
CA ASP A 274 -6.40 23.10 -1.93
C ASP A 274 -7.22 23.08 -0.62
N ASP A 275 -8.12 22.12 -0.41
CA ASP A 275 -8.87 21.94 0.84
C ASP A 275 -8.03 21.17 1.87
N MET A 276 -6.97 21.83 2.32
CA MET A 276 -5.96 21.25 3.21
C MET A 276 -5.37 22.34 4.10
N ILE A 277 -5.34 22.09 5.42
CA ILE A 277 -4.67 22.94 6.41
C ILE A 277 -3.31 22.34 6.72
N PHE A 278 -2.25 23.15 6.73
CA PHE A 278 -0.91 22.76 7.18
C PHE A 278 -0.56 23.40 8.52
N ARG A 279 -0.17 22.58 9.49
CA ARG A 279 0.35 22.95 10.82
C ARG A 279 1.84 22.63 10.85
N GLY A 280 2.65 23.53 10.33
CA GLY A 280 4.12 23.35 10.28
C GLY A 280 4.78 23.40 11.68
N PRO A 281 6.06 23.00 11.81
CA PRO A 281 6.73 22.82 13.10
C PRO A 281 6.72 24.06 14.01
N LYS A 282 6.78 25.27 13.45
CA LYS A 282 6.68 26.53 14.22
C LYS A 282 5.29 26.79 14.80
N ALA A 283 4.22 26.27 14.18
CA ALA A 283 2.85 26.42 14.65
C ALA A 283 2.45 25.33 15.66
N LEU A 284 3.06 24.13 15.56
CA LEU A 284 2.86 23.04 16.52
C LEU A 284 3.50 23.32 17.90
N ASN A 285 4.44 24.25 17.97
CA ASN A 285 5.16 24.64 19.20
C ASN A 285 4.60 25.92 19.85
N GLN A 286 3.38 26.37 19.49
CA GLN A 286 2.70 27.53 20.08
C GLN A 286 1.52 27.10 20.98
N GLY A 287 1.78 26.13 21.86
CA GLY A 287 0.91 25.75 22.98
C GLY A 287 1.50 26.25 24.29
#